data_AF-R7P7Y1-F1
#
_entry.id   AF-R7P7Y1-F1
#
_cell.length_a   1.000
_cell.length_b   1.000
_cell.length_c   1.000
_cell.angle_alpha   90.00
_cell.angle_beta   90.00
_cell.angle_gamma   90.00
#
_symmetry.space_group_name_H-M   'P 1'
#
loop_
_entity.id
_entity.type
_entity.pdbx_description
1 polymer ?
#
loop_
_entity_poly.entity_id
_entity_poly.type
_entity_poly.pdbx_seq_one_letter_code
_entity_poly.pdbx_strand_id
1 'polypeptide(L)' 'MGPDPEITRFKGLGEISADEFRNFIGPDMRLEQVTLHKNDQVKELLEYYMGKNTMERQNFIIDNLVIEEDRVEKDLE' A
#
# COMPACT_ATOMS: atom_id res chain seq x y z
N MET A 1 9.96 34.99 2.67
CA MET A 1 9.25 33.70 2.69
C MET A 1 9.19 33.26 1.24
N GLY A 2 9.91 32.19 0.91
CA GLY A 2 10.09 31.72 -0.48
C GLY A 2 8.80 31.15 -1.07
N PRO A 3 8.77 30.96 -2.40
CA PRO A 3 7.55 30.77 -3.20
C PRO A 3 6.78 29.50 -2.82
N ASP A 4 5.46 29.53 -3.00
CA ASP A 4 4.52 28.46 -2.67
C ASP A 4 5.04 27.10 -3.16
N PRO A 5 5.26 26.11 -2.27
CA PRO A 5 5.79 24.81 -2.66
C PRO A 5 4.75 24.01 -3.44
N GLU A 6 5.16 23.52 -4.61
CA GLU A 6 4.36 22.57 -5.38
C GLU A 6 4.59 21.15 -4.83
N ILE A 7 3.50 20.49 -4.42
CA ILE A 7 3.52 19.13 -3.87
C ILE A 7 2.97 18.18 -4.94
N THR A 8 3.78 17.22 -5.40
CA THR A 8 3.36 16.17 -6.32
C THR A 8 3.07 14.87 -5.56
N ARG A 9 1.88 14.31 -5.72
CA ARG A 9 1.50 12.99 -5.19
C ARG A 9 1.50 11.95 -6.33
N PHE A 10 2.45 11.03 -6.30
CA PHE A 10 2.49 9.89 -7.22
C PHE A 10 1.38 8.87 -6.89
N LYS A 11 0.58 8.45 -7.87
CA LYS A 11 -0.41 7.36 -7.71
C LYS A 11 0.16 6.00 -8.15
N GLY A 12 1.28 6.00 -8.85
CA GLY A 12 2.02 4.80 -9.19
C GLY A 12 3.42 5.10 -9.75
N LEU A 13 4.21 4.05 -9.97
CA LEU A 13 5.59 4.16 -10.46
C LEU A 13 5.70 4.65 -11.92
N GLY A 14 4.60 4.68 -12.67
CA GLY A 14 4.60 5.20 -14.04
C GLY A 14 4.61 6.73 -14.14
N GLU A 15 4.33 7.42 -13.01
CA GLU A 15 4.29 8.89 -12.95
C GLU A 15 5.64 9.53 -12.61
N ILE A 16 6.66 8.72 -12.29
CA ILE A 16 8.02 9.18 -11.99
C ILE A 16 8.94 8.92 -13.19
N SER A 17 9.77 9.90 -13.54
CA SER A 17 10.74 9.72 -14.62
C SER A 17 11.89 8.78 -14.20
N ALA A 18 12.58 8.18 -15.17
CA ALA A 18 13.69 7.27 -14.87
C ALA A 18 14.85 7.96 -14.11
N ASP A 19 15.14 9.22 -14.44
CA ASP A 19 16.18 10.02 -13.80
C ASP A 19 15.83 10.35 -12.34
N GLU A 20 14.56 10.63 -12.05
CA GLU A 20 14.08 10.84 -10.68
C GLU A 20 14.04 9.53 -9.89
N PHE A 21 13.55 8.44 -10.49
CA PHE A 21 13.39 7.15 -9.82
C PHE A 21 14.74 6.57 -9.37
N ARG A 22 15.82 6.80 -10.13
CA ARG A 22 17.19 6.44 -9.73
C ARG A 22 17.54 6.96 -8.34
N ASN A 23 17.07 8.15 -7.96
CA ASN A 23 17.41 8.75 -6.66
C ASN A 23 16.79 8.00 -5.47
N PHE A 24 15.78 7.16 -5.72
CA PHE A 24 15.15 6.31 -4.70
C PHE A 24 15.80 4.92 -4.61
N ILE A 25 16.65 4.54 -5.57
CA ILE A 25 17.29 3.23 -5.63
C ILE A 25 18.77 3.37 -5.29
N GLY A 26 19.14 2.90 -4.10
CA GLY A 26 20.53 2.93 -3.65
C GLY A 26 20.75 2.17 -2.34
N PRO A 27 21.95 2.27 -1.75
CA PRO A 27 22.28 1.63 -0.49
C PRO A 27 21.36 2.06 0.68
N ASP A 28 20.84 3.28 0.63
CA ASP A 28 19.95 3.86 1.65
C ASP A 28 18.46 3.57 1.39
N MET A 29 18.14 2.77 0.37
CA MET A 29 16.76 2.39 0.08
C MET A 29 16.20 1.54 1.23
N ARG A 30 14.96 1.83 1.60
CA ARG A 30 14.22 1.04 2.60
C ARG A 30 13.66 -0.21 1.95
N LEU A 31 14.33 -1.33 2.17
CA LEU A 31 13.90 -2.65 1.71
C LEU A 31 13.25 -3.43 2.86
N GLU A 32 12.10 -4.03 2.59
CA GLU A 32 11.45 -4.98 3.50
C GLU A 32 11.77 -6.40 3.01
N GLN A 33 12.49 -7.18 3.83
CA GLN A 33 12.84 -8.54 3.46
C GLN A 33 11.66 -9.48 3.73
N VAL A 34 11.22 -10.20 2.71
CA VAL A 34 10.21 -11.26 2.88
C VAL A 34 10.90 -12.52 3.42
N THR A 35 10.49 -12.98 4.61
CA THR A 35 10.94 -14.23 5.23
C THR A 35 9.78 -15.20 5.41
N LEU A 36 10.03 -16.50 5.17
CA LEU A 36 9.06 -17.57 5.38
C LEU A 36 9.54 -18.49 6.51
N HIS A 37 8.69 -18.72 7.50
CA HIS A 37 8.91 -19.67 8.57
C HIS A 37 8.15 -20.97 8.29
N LYS A 38 8.65 -22.09 8.84
CA LYS A 38 8.03 -23.41 8.65
C LYS A 38 6.60 -23.51 9.17
N ASN A 39 6.23 -22.65 10.12
CA ASN A 39 4.90 -22.61 10.71
C ASN A 39 3.97 -21.63 9.97
N ASP A 40 4.48 -20.91 8.98
CA ASP A 40 3.64 -20.03 8.18
C ASP A 40 2.76 -20.91 7.29
N GLN A 41 1.45 -20.74 7.43
CA GLN A 41 0.45 -21.39 6.59
C GLN A 41 0.38 -20.69 5.22
N VAL A 42 1.50 -20.69 4.51
CA VAL A 42 1.69 -19.93 3.26
C VAL A 42 0.67 -20.37 2.21
N LYS A 43 0.38 -21.68 2.13
CA LYS A 43 -0.57 -22.20 1.15
C LYS A 43 -1.97 -21.65 1.41
N GLU A 44 -2.41 -21.70 2.65
CA GLU A 44 -3.73 -21.22 3.09
C GLU A 44 -3.84 -19.70 2.93
N LEU A 45 -2.77 -18.97 3.25
CA LEU A 45 -2.68 -17.52 3.06
C LEU A 45 -2.82 -17.13 1.58
N LEU A 46 -2.09 -17.80 0.69
CA LEU A 46 -2.14 -17.53 -0.75
C LEU A 46 -3.50 -17.95 -1.34
N GLU A 47 -4.09 -19.04 -0.88
CA GLU A 47 -5.44 -19.45 -1.28
C GLU A 47 -6.49 -18.45 -0.83
N TYR A 48 -6.35 -17.88 0.36
CA TYR A 48 -7.25 -16.83 0.85
C TYR A 48 -7.14 -15.53 0.01
N TYR A 49 -5.92 -15.01 -0.22
CA TYR A 49 -5.75 -13.75 -0.94
C TYR A 49 -5.87 -13.87 -2.47
N MET A 50 -5.39 -14.97 -3.06
CA MET A 50 -5.28 -15.17 -4.53
C MET A 50 -6.10 -16.36 -5.07
N GLY A 51 -6.89 -17.03 -4.23
CA GLY A 51 -7.73 -18.14 -4.65
C GLY A 51 -8.97 -17.71 -5.45
N LYS A 52 -9.90 -18.65 -5.62
CA LYS A 52 -11.13 -18.42 -6.38
C LYS A 52 -11.99 -17.35 -5.69
N ASN A 53 -12.72 -16.59 -6.50
CA ASN A 53 -13.70 -15.64 -5.98
C ASN A 53 -14.95 -16.38 -5.49
N THR A 54 -15.03 -16.67 -4.19
CA THR A 54 -16.15 -17.36 -3.55
C THR A 54 -16.95 -16.41 -2.67
N MET A 55 -18.20 -16.78 -2.36
CA MET A 55 -19.06 -16.00 -1.45
C MET A 55 -18.48 -15.90 -0.03
N GLU A 56 -17.84 -16.97 0.44
CA GLU A 56 -17.15 -17.01 1.74
C GLU A 56 -16.01 -15.98 1.80
N ARG A 57 -15.19 -15.89 0.75
CA ARG A 57 -14.14 -14.88 0.63
C ARG A 57 -14.72 -13.48 0.60
N GLN A 58 -15.82 -13.27 -0.13
CA GLN A 58 -16.48 -11.97 -0.18
C GLN A 58 -16.97 -11.52 1.20
N ASN A 59 -17.66 -12.39 1.94
CA ASN A 59 -18.13 -12.08 3.29
C ASN A 59 -16.95 -11.76 4.22
N PHE A 60 -15.89 -12.56 4.19
CA PHE A 60 -14.69 -12.30 4.99
C PHE A 60 -14.08 -10.93 4.68
N ILE A 61 -13.96 -10.57 3.39
CA ILE A 61 -13.41 -9.25 2.99
C ILE A 61 -14.28 -8.13 3.56
N ILE A 62 -15.61 -8.24 3.45
CA ILE A 62 -16.53 -7.23 3.97
C ILE A 62 -16.38 -7.08 5.49
N ASP A 63 -16.30 -8.20 6.22
CA ASP A 63 -16.20 -8.20 7.69
C ASP A 63 -14.87 -7.59 8.19
N ASN A 64 -13.82 -7.63 7.38
CA ASN A 64 -12.49 -7.12 7.74
C ASN A 64 -12.12 -5.81 7.01
N LEU A 65 -13.01 -5.28 6.16
CA LEU A 65 -12.75 -4.04 5.44
C LEU A 65 -12.83 -2.88 6.44
N VAL A 66 -11.66 -2.31 6.77
CA VAL A 66 -11.61 -1.07 7.55
C VAL A 66 -12.08 0.06 6.65
N ILE A 67 -13.20 0.68 7.03
CA ILE A 67 -13.69 1.88 6.37
C ILE A 67 -12.92 3.06 6.98
N GLU A 68 -12.02 3.64 6.21
CA GLU A 68 -11.51 4.97 6.51
C GLU A 68 -12.68 5.94 6.28
N GLU A 69 -13.33 6.39 7.36
CA GLU A 69 -14.20 7.55 7.28
C GLU A 69 -13.30 8.74 6.90
N ASP A 70 -13.54 9.37 5.75
CA ASP A 70 -13.08 10.72 5.48
C ASP A 70 -13.72 11.64 6.53
N ARG A 71 -13.14 11.68 7.72
CA ARG A 71 -13.41 12.75 8.67
C ARG A 71 -12.90 14.01 8.00
N VAL A 72 -13.80 14.71 7.31
CA VAL A 72 -13.62 16.12 7.02
C VAL A 72 -13.31 16.73 8.37
N GLU A 73 -12.04 17.08 8.61
CA GLU A 73 -11.65 17.92 9.72
C GLU A 73 -12.40 19.23 9.53
N LYS A 74 -13.60 19.31 10.11
CA LYS A 74 -14.24 20.57 10.39
C LYS A 74 -13.38 21.24 11.45
N ASP A 75 -12.75 22.31 10.99
CA ASP A 75 -12.38 23.48 11.77
C ASP A 75 -11.06 23.36 12.55
N LEU A 76 -10.02 23.91 11.94
CA LEU A 76 -9.14 24.83 12.66
C LEU A 76 -9.37 26.22 12.02
N GLU A 77 -10.27 26.99 12.64
CA GLU A 77 -10.33 28.46 12.53
C GLU A 77 -9.01 29.10 12.99
#